data_AF-A0A8S9KYA4-F1
#
_entry.id   AF-A0A8S9KYA4-F1
#
_cell.length_a   1.000
_cell.length_b   1.000
_cell.length_c   1.000
_cell.angle_alpha   90.00
_cell.angle_beta   90.00
_cell.angle_gamma   90.00
#
_symmetry.space_group_name_H-M   'P 1'
#
loop_
_entity.id
_entity.type
_entity.pdbx_description
1 polymer ?
#
loop_
_entity_poly.entity_id
_entity_poly.type
_entity_poly.pdbx_seq_one_letter_code
_entity_poly.pdbx_strand_id
1 'polypeptide(L)'
;MWQGLDPRCTASLFLDAVCIGEQTVNNEDCFVLKVETPADILKAQCSPNTEVIHHTVWGYFSQRTGLLVKFGDTKLVRVKSARGKSDGVFWETSMESIIDDYKYVDSVNIAHGGRTLTTLYRYGGAVNHRRRIEEKWTIEEVDFNICGLCLESFLPPSDMNNDH
;
A
#
# COMPACT_ATOMS: atom_id res chain seq x y z
N MET A 1 -6.75 -1.07 -3.49
CA MET A 1 -7.17 0.15 -2.80
C MET A 1 -7.60 -0.29 -1.42
N TRP A 2 -6.93 0.19 -0.38
CA TRP A 2 -7.05 -0.30 1.00
C TRP A 2 -8.44 0.04 1.55
N GLN A 3 -9.31 -0.95 1.68
CA GLN A 3 -10.59 -0.80 2.37
C GLN A 3 -10.32 -0.79 3.88
N GLY A 4 -10.07 0.39 4.44
CA GLY A 4 -9.90 0.61 5.87
C GLY A 4 -8.53 0.21 6.42
N LEU A 5 -7.96 1.06 7.26
CA LEU A 5 -6.80 0.73 8.09
C LEU A 5 -7.28 -0.12 9.29
N ASP A 6 -7.90 -1.28 9.03
CA ASP A 6 -8.21 -2.22 10.11
C ASP A 6 -6.88 -2.65 10.76
N PRO A 7 -6.70 -2.45 12.07
CA PRO A 7 -5.44 -2.76 12.73
C PRO A 7 -5.08 -4.24 12.63
N ARG A 8 -6.08 -5.14 12.54
CA ARG A 8 -5.83 -6.59 12.41
C ARG A 8 -5.36 -6.94 11.01
N CYS A 9 -5.94 -6.36 9.96
CA CYS A 9 -5.42 -6.49 8.59
C CYS A 9 -3.98 -5.97 8.49
N THR A 10 -3.70 -4.82 9.12
CA THR A 10 -2.34 -4.26 9.16
C THR A 10 -1.37 -5.19 9.89
N ALA A 11 -1.73 -5.68 11.09
CA ALA A 11 -0.91 -6.65 11.80
C ALA A 11 -0.72 -7.95 11.01
N SER A 12 -1.77 -8.43 10.34
CA SER A 12 -1.75 -9.64 9.52
C SER A 12 -0.80 -9.51 8.32
N LEU A 13 -0.76 -8.33 7.70
CA LEU A 13 0.16 -8.05 6.59
C LEU A 13 1.63 -8.21 6.98
N PHE A 14 1.99 -7.88 8.23
CA PHE A 14 3.36 -7.95 8.73
C PHE A 14 3.68 -9.22 9.53
N LEU A 15 2.80 -10.24 9.53
CA LEU A 15 3.04 -11.51 10.26
C LEU A 15 4.34 -12.19 9.84
N ASP A 16 4.59 -12.24 8.53
CA ASP A 16 5.79 -12.86 7.94
C ASP A 16 6.86 -11.81 7.59
N ALA A 17 6.81 -10.63 8.20
CA ALA A 17 7.75 -9.55 7.92
C ALA A 17 9.15 -9.84 8.47
N VAL A 18 10.16 -9.34 7.76
CA VAL A 18 11.54 -9.34 8.23
C VAL A 18 11.82 -8.00 8.92
N CYS A 19 12.34 -8.05 10.15
CA CYS A 19 12.86 -6.85 10.81
C CYS A 19 14.21 -6.47 10.18
N ILE A 20 14.29 -5.28 9.59
CA ILE A 20 15.46 -4.77 8.87
C ILE A 20 16.32 -3.86 9.77
N GLY A 21 15.76 -3.39 10.89
CA GLY A 21 16.48 -2.57 11.87
C GLY A 21 15.59 -1.57 12.57
N GLU A 22 16.19 -0.46 12.98
CA GLU A 22 15.55 0.61 13.74
C GLU A 22 15.77 1.97 13.06
N GLN A 23 14.78 2.84 13.12
CA GLN A 23 14.86 4.20 12.57
C GLN A 23 13.96 5.14 13.36
N THR A 24 14.45 6.35 13.64
CA THR A 24 13.63 7.44 14.20
C THR A 24 12.81 8.09 13.09
N VAL A 25 11.48 8.13 13.27
CA VAL A 25 10.53 8.79 12.36
C VAL A 25 9.69 9.76 13.18
N ASN A 26 9.67 11.04 12.80
CA ASN A 26 8.93 12.09 13.52
C ASN A 26 9.18 12.10 15.04
N ASN A 27 10.46 11.95 15.44
CA ASN A 27 10.90 11.90 16.83
C ASN A 27 10.41 10.67 17.62
N GLU A 28 9.90 9.64 16.94
CA GLU A 28 9.55 8.35 17.53
C GLU A 28 10.51 7.28 17.02
N ASP A 29 11.15 6.55 17.93
CA ASP A 29 12.00 5.41 17.58
C ASP A 29 11.13 4.23 17.15
N CYS A 30 11.40 3.70 15.96
CA CYS A 30 10.59 2.66 15.33
C CYS A 30 11.40 1.41 14.97
N PHE A 31 10.78 0.23 15.09
CA PHE A 31 11.21 -0.97 14.37
C PHE A 31 10.79 -0.87 12.90
N VAL A 32 11.70 -1.24 12.00
CA VAL A 32 11.46 -1.23 10.56
C VAL A 32 11.22 -2.65 10.07
N LEU A 33 9.98 -2.93 9.70
CA LEU A 33 9.55 -4.22 9.16
C LEU A 33 9.38 -4.14 7.65
N LYS A 34 9.81 -5.19 6.94
CA LYS A 34 9.73 -5.30 5.49
C LYS A 34 9.01 -6.58 5.09
N VAL A 35 8.09 -6.47 4.14
CA VAL A 35 7.42 -7.60 3.49
C VAL A 35 7.71 -7.53 2.00
N GLU A 36 8.28 -8.60 1.45
CA GLU A 36 8.45 -8.75 0.00
C GLU A 36 7.36 -9.70 -0.52
N THR A 37 6.68 -9.31 -1.60
CA THR A 37 5.66 -10.20 -2.18
C THR A 37 6.32 -11.42 -2.82
N PRO A 38 5.88 -12.65 -2.48
CA PRO A 38 6.41 -13.87 -3.06
C PRO A 38 6.32 -13.92 -4.59
N ALA A 39 7.29 -14.58 -5.24
CA ALA A 39 7.42 -14.59 -6.69
C ALA A 39 6.24 -15.25 -7.42
N ASP A 40 5.58 -16.24 -6.82
CA ASP A 40 4.37 -16.88 -7.33
C ASP A 40 3.17 -15.93 -7.32
N ILE A 41 3.00 -15.15 -6.25
CA ILE A 41 1.97 -14.11 -6.17
C ILE A 41 2.23 -12.99 -7.19
N LEU A 42 3.49 -12.57 -7.35
CA LEU A 42 3.87 -11.59 -8.38
C LEU A 42 3.55 -12.12 -9.79
N LYS A 43 3.89 -13.38 -10.07
CA LYS A 43 3.59 -14.02 -11.37
C LYS A 43 2.09 -14.12 -11.66
N ALA A 44 1.27 -14.38 -10.64
CA ALA A 44 -0.19 -14.42 -10.79
C ALA A 44 -0.79 -13.06 -11.20
N GLN A 45 -0.08 -11.96 -10.95
CA GLN A 45 -0.49 -10.60 -11.34
C GLN A 45 0.06 -10.16 -12.71
N CYS A 46 0.87 -10.98 -13.37
CA CYS A 46 1.41 -10.69 -14.68
C CYS A 46 0.36 -10.94 -15.79
N SER A 47 0.51 -10.22 -16.90
CA SER A 47 -0.24 -10.44 -18.14
C SER A 47 0.74 -10.66 -19.31
N PRO A 48 0.27 -11.01 -20.53
CA PRO A 48 1.17 -11.17 -21.68
C PRO A 48 2.07 -9.95 -21.93
N ASN A 49 1.55 -8.74 -21.64
CA ASN A 49 2.23 -7.48 -21.91
C ASN A 49 2.82 -6.82 -20.66
N THR A 50 2.55 -7.35 -19.45
CA THR A 50 2.99 -6.74 -18.18
C THR A 50 3.61 -7.76 -17.24
N GLU A 51 4.72 -7.39 -16.62
CA GLU A 51 5.44 -8.19 -15.64
C GLU A 51 5.54 -7.39 -14.34
N VAL A 52 5.02 -7.91 -13.22
CA VAL A 52 5.27 -7.32 -11.91
C VAL A 52 6.63 -7.85 -11.43
N ILE A 53 7.64 -6.98 -11.42
CA ILE A 53 9.02 -7.35 -11.10
C ILE A 53 9.19 -7.49 -9.60
N HIS A 54 8.64 -6.55 -8.85
CA HIS A 54 8.85 -6.47 -7.42
C HIS A 54 7.72 -5.69 -6.76
N HIS A 55 7.37 -6.09 -5.54
CA HIS A 55 6.44 -5.37 -4.67
C HIS A 55 6.90 -5.55 -3.23
N THR A 56 7.20 -4.43 -2.58
CA THR A 56 7.67 -4.40 -1.20
C THR A 56 6.84 -3.42 -0.39
N VAL A 57 6.47 -3.87 0.80
CA VAL A 57 5.80 -3.06 1.80
C VAL A 57 6.73 -2.88 3.01
N TRP A 58 6.68 -1.69 3.59
CA TRP A 58 7.45 -1.27 4.75
C TRP A 58 6.52 -0.77 5.85
N GLY A 59 6.78 -1.18 7.08
CA GLY A 59 6.06 -0.73 8.26
C GLY A 59 7.04 -0.22 9.30
N TYR A 60 6.77 0.97 9.84
CA TYR A 60 7.55 1.59 10.88
C TYR A 60 6.72 1.62 12.15
N PHE A 61 7.02 0.74 13.09
CA PHE A 61 6.24 0.56 14.30
C PHE A 61 6.96 1.18 15.50
N SER A 62 6.29 2.08 16.21
CA SER A 62 6.82 2.70 17.43
C SER A 62 7.30 1.62 18.40
N GLN A 63 8.55 1.71 18.86
CA GLN A 63 9.09 0.79 19.87
C GLN A 63 8.36 0.91 21.21
N ARG A 64 7.80 2.09 21.48
CA ARG A 64 7.11 2.42 22.73
C ARG A 64 5.66 1.94 22.76
N THR A 65 4.94 2.07 21.65
CA THR A 65 3.48 1.82 21.60
C THR A 65 3.09 0.64 20.72
N GLY A 66 3.99 0.18 19.84
CA GLY A 66 3.69 -0.83 18.82
C GLY A 66 2.79 -0.32 17.68
N LEU A 67 2.42 0.97 17.68
CA LEU A 67 1.56 1.55 16.64
C LEU A 67 2.36 1.88 15.37
N LEU A 68 1.70 1.78 14.22
CA LEU A 68 2.29 2.13 12.93
C LEU A 68 2.42 3.66 12.81
N VAL A 69 3.64 4.15 12.66
CA VAL A 69 3.97 5.59 12.52
C VAL A 69 4.12 5.98 11.06
N LYS A 70 4.70 5.09 10.25
CA LYS A 70 4.88 5.26 8.82
C LYS A 70 4.63 3.97 8.08
N PHE A 71 4.01 4.07 6.92
CA PHE A 71 3.80 3.00 5.98
C PHE A 71 4.49 3.32 4.65
N GLY A 72 5.06 2.32 4.00
CA GLY A 72 5.63 2.43 2.66
C GLY A 72 5.18 1.27 1.79
N ASP A 73 4.88 1.54 0.53
CA ASP A 73 4.59 0.53 -0.49
C ASP A 73 5.33 0.94 -1.77
N THR A 74 6.03 0.00 -2.40
CA THR A 74 6.62 0.21 -3.72
C THR A 74 6.36 -0.99 -4.61
N LYS A 75 5.80 -0.72 -5.79
CA LYS A 75 5.49 -1.72 -6.82
C LYS A 75 6.13 -1.34 -8.14
N LEU A 76 6.96 -2.23 -8.68
CA LEU A 76 7.62 -2.10 -9.97
C LEU A 76 7.00 -3.03 -11.00
N VAL A 77 6.56 -2.47 -12.11
CA VAL A 77 5.96 -3.18 -13.25
C VAL A 77 6.74 -2.85 -14.51
N ARG A 78 7.09 -3.87 -15.29
CA ARG A 78 7.61 -3.74 -16.65
C ARG A 78 6.53 -4.01 -17.66
N VAL A 79 6.36 -3.09 -18.61
CA VAL A 79 5.54 -3.27 -19.80
C VAL A 79 6.44 -3.72 -20.94
N LYS A 80 6.13 -4.89 -21.50
CA LYS A 80 6.88 -5.51 -22.59
C LYS A 80 6.57 -4.79 -23.90
N SER A 81 7.59 -4.56 -24.71
CA SER A 81 7.42 -4.00 -26.06
C SER A 81 6.96 -5.08 -27.03
N ALA A 82 5.95 -4.77 -27.85
CA ALA A 82 5.40 -5.66 -28.87
C ALA A 82 6.44 -6.17 -29.90
N ARG A 83 7.60 -5.51 -30.01
CA ARG A 83 8.63 -5.84 -31.01
C ARG A 83 9.86 -6.57 -30.45
N GLY A 84 9.85 -6.98 -29.17
CA GLY A 84 10.88 -7.86 -28.58
C GLY A 84 12.32 -7.35 -28.54
N LYS A 85 12.60 -6.10 -28.96
CA LYS A 85 13.96 -5.54 -29.14
C LYS A 85 14.39 -4.47 -28.13
N SER A 86 13.53 -4.08 -27.18
CA SER A 86 13.83 -3.05 -26.19
C SER A 86 13.60 -3.58 -24.77
N ASP A 87 14.39 -3.13 -23.79
CA ASP A 87 14.33 -3.46 -22.36
C ASP A 87 12.98 -3.23 -21.65
N GLY A 88 11.96 -2.77 -22.39
CA GLY A 88 10.62 -2.48 -21.89
C GLY A 88 10.52 -1.07 -21.31
N VAL A 89 9.31 -0.73 -20.89
CA VAL A 89 9.02 0.50 -20.14
C VAL A 89 8.69 0.09 -18.71
N PHE A 90 9.32 0.73 -17.74
CA PHE A 90 9.12 0.47 -16.33
C PHE A 90 8.20 1.52 -15.73
N TRP A 91 7.30 1.07 -14.88
CA TRP A 91 6.43 1.87 -14.06
C TRP A 91 6.66 1.49 -12.60
N GLU A 92 7.05 2.46 -11.80
CA GLU A 92 7.21 2.29 -10.37
C GLU A 92 6.22 3.20 -9.66
N THR A 93 5.34 2.59 -8.87
CA THR A 93 4.48 3.31 -7.94
C THR A 93 5.09 3.19 -6.56
N SER A 94 5.37 4.32 -5.92
CA SER A 94 5.82 4.40 -4.54
C SER A 94 4.81 5.20 -3.73
N MET A 95 4.37 4.68 -2.61
CA MET A 95 3.47 5.31 -1.66
C MET A 95 4.16 5.36 -0.30
N GLU A 96 4.10 6.52 0.35
CA GLU A 96 4.54 6.70 1.72
C GLU A 96 3.43 7.39 2.50
N SER A 97 3.01 6.82 3.64
CA SER A 97 2.00 7.42 4.51
C SER A 97 2.57 7.64 5.90
N ILE A 98 2.45 8.86 6.42
CA ILE A 98 2.65 9.17 7.84
C ILE A 98 1.30 9.06 8.52
N ILE A 99 1.25 8.31 9.61
CA ILE A 99 0.02 8.02 10.35
C ILE A 99 0.02 8.85 11.64
N ASP A 100 -1.09 9.53 11.91
CA ASP A 100 -1.24 10.41 13.06
C ASP A 100 -2.65 10.33 13.69
N ASP A 101 -2.84 11.12 14.75
CA ASP A 101 -4.10 11.24 15.48
C ASP A 101 -4.69 9.89 15.94
N TYR A 102 -3.87 9.04 16.57
CA TYR A 102 -4.36 7.80 17.16
C TYR A 102 -5.32 8.08 18.32
N LYS A 103 -6.54 7.55 18.23
CA LYS A 103 -7.56 7.62 19.28
C LYS A 103 -7.96 6.21 19.72
N TYR A 104 -8.32 6.09 20.99
CA TYR A 104 -8.77 4.84 21.57
C TYR A 104 -10.29 4.72 21.37
N VAL A 105 -10.72 3.83 20.49
CA VAL A 105 -12.12 3.58 20.12
C VAL A 105 -12.40 2.10 20.34
N ASP A 106 -13.39 1.78 21.16
CA ASP A 106 -13.82 0.40 21.48
C ASP A 106 -12.66 -0.58 21.74
N SER A 107 -11.75 -0.19 22.63
CA SER A 107 -10.57 -0.95 23.05
C SER A 107 -9.42 -1.08 22.04
N VAL A 108 -9.49 -0.37 20.90
CA VAL A 108 -8.48 -0.42 19.85
C VAL A 108 -7.96 0.99 19.56
N ASN A 109 -6.66 1.13 19.31
CA ASN A 109 -6.08 2.39 18.83
C ASN A 109 -6.27 2.48 17.32
N ILE A 110 -7.02 3.49 16.87
CA ILE A 110 -7.31 3.76 15.46
C ILE A 110 -6.70 5.09 15.07
N ALA A 111 -6.03 5.15 13.92
CA ALA A 111 -5.51 6.39 13.38
C ALA A 111 -6.65 7.22 12.78
N HIS A 112 -6.82 8.46 13.25
CA HIS A 112 -7.80 9.39 12.71
C HIS A 112 -7.21 10.39 11.72
N GLY A 113 -5.93 10.30 11.42
CA GLY A 113 -5.34 11.18 10.43
C GLY A 113 -4.04 10.65 9.85
N GLY A 114 -3.64 11.33 8.79
CA GLY A 114 -2.33 11.12 8.22
C GLY A 114 -2.14 11.87 6.92
N ARG A 115 -0.98 11.62 6.33
CA ARG A 115 -0.57 12.22 5.07
C ARG A 115 0.11 11.21 4.20
N THR A 116 -0.40 11.03 2.99
CA THR A 116 0.06 10.05 2.02
C THR A 116 0.66 10.77 0.81
N LEU A 117 1.89 10.42 0.46
CA LEU A 117 2.56 10.85 -0.76
C LEU A 117 2.67 9.65 -1.70
N THR A 118 2.02 9.74 -2.85
CA THR A 118 2.15 8.76 -3.92
C THR A 118 2.96 9.34 -5.06
N THR A 119 3.97 8.62 -5.52
CA THR A 119 4.79 8.97 -6.67
C THR A 119 4.71 7.88 -7.72
N LEU A 120 4.39 8.25 -8.96
CA LEU A 120 4.42 7.38 -10.12
C LEU A 120 5.62 7.77 -11.00
N TYR A 121 6.58 6.88 -11.12
CA TYR A 121 7.70 7.00 -12.03
C TYR A 121 7.48 6.13 -13.26
N ARG A 122 7.83 6.66 -14.41
CA ARG A 122 7.97 5.94 -15.67
C ARG A 122 9.40 6.13 -16.15
N TYR A 123 10.10 5.04 -16.42
CA TYR A 123 11.44 5.09 -16.99
C TYR A 123 11.67 3.96 -17.99
N GLY A 124 12.69 4.12 -18.83
CA GLY A 124 12.94 3.24 -19.97
C GLY A 124 12.17 3.65 -21.23
N GLY A 125 12.73 3.27 -22.39
CA GLY A 125 12.33 3.81 -23.68
C GLY A 125 12.82 5.24 -23.88
N ALA A 126 12.03 6.08 -24.57
CA ALA A 126 12.46 7.42 -25.00
C ALA A 126 12.22 8.55 -23.98
N VAL A 127 11.35 8.36 -22.99
CA VAL A 127 10.90 9.44 -22.09
C VAL A 127 10.79 8.95 -20.65
N ASN A 128 11.41 9.69 -19.73
CA ASN A 128 11.21 9.51 -18.30
C ASN A 128 10.16 10.50 -17.80
N HIS A 129 9.25 10.04 -16.93
CA HIS A 129 8.17 10.86 -16.39
C HIS A 129 8.02 10.60 -14.89
N ARG A 130 7.73 11.63 -14.10
CA ARG A 130 7.40 11.53 -12.68
C ARG A 130 6.13 12.31 -12.38
N ARG A 131 5.17 11.68 -11.69
CA ARG A 131 3.98 12.35 -11.12
C ARG A 131 3.98 12.17 -9.61
N ARG A 132 3.54 13.17 -8.88
CA ARG A 132 3.37 13.11 -7.43
C ARG A 132 1.98 13.60 -7.07
N ILE A 133 1.37 12.91 -6.11
CA ILE A 133 0.09 13.26 -5.52
C ILE A 133 0.29 13.19 -4.02
N GLU A 134 -0.11 14.25 -3.32
CA GLU A 134 -0.09 14.32 -1.87
C GLU A 134 -1.53 14.46 -1.37
N GLU A 135 -1.88 13.64 -0.40
CA GLU A 135 -3.19 13.60 0.23
C GLU A 135 -3.01 13.74 1.73
N LYS A 136 -3.79 14.63 2.35
CA LYS A 136 -3.99 14.64 3.79
C LYS A 136 -5.38 14.10 4.05
N TRP A 137 -5.47 13.11 4.93
CA TRP A 137 -6.73 12.46 5.27
C TRP A 137 -7.02 12.62 6.75
N THR A 138 -8.31 12.63 7.08
CA THR A 138 -8.81 12.73 8.45
C THR A 138 -10.08 11.89 8.55
N ILE A 139 -10.23 11.19 9.66
CA ILE A 139 -11.39 10.35 9.97
C ILE A 139 -12.09 10.99 11.17
N GLU A 140 -13.33 11.43 10.96
CA GLU A 140 -14.10 12.09 12.01
C GLU A 140 -14.73 11.06 12.96
N GLU A 141 -15.35 10.02 12.41
CA GLU A 141 -16.11 9.02 13.16
C GLU A 141 -15.67 7.61 12.78
N VAL A 142 -15.63 6.72 13.77
CA VAL A 142 -15.30 5.30 13.62
C VAL A 142 -16.28 4.51 14.47
N ASP A 143 -16.98 3.57 13.83
CA ASP A 143 -17.90 2.64 14.48
C ASP A 143 -17.57 1.21 14.08
N PHE A 144 -17.73 0.29 15.03
CA PHE A 144 -17.57 -1.14 14.82
C PHE A 144 -18.91 -1.86 14.76
N ASN A 145 -18.98 -2.93 13.98
CA ASN A 145 -20.15 -3.82 13.90
C ASN A 145 -21.46 -3.08 13.59
N ILE A 146 -21.40 -2.13 12.64
CA ILE A 146 -22.54 -1.29 12.25
C ILE A 146 -23.71 -2.17 11.79
N CYS A 147 -24.82 -2.08 12.52
CA CYS A 147 -26.05 -2.81 12.21
C CYS A 147 -26.57 -2.44 10.81
N GLY A 148 -26.86 -3.44 9.98
CA GLY A 148 -27.41 -3.26 8.64
C GLY A 148 -26.38 -3.27 7.51
N LEU A 149 -25.07 -3.27 7.81
CA LEU A 149 -24.06 -3.63 6.82
C LEU A 149 -24.04 -5.15 6.63
N CYS A 150 -24.10 -5.60 5.38
CA CYS A 150 -23.99 -7.01 5.01
C CYS A 150 -22.98 -7.19 3.87
N LEU A 151 -22.70 -8.44 3.49
CA LEU A 151 -21.78 -8.76 2.40
C LEU A 151 -22.18 -8.10 1.07
N GLU A 152 -23.48 -7.86 0.84
CA GLU A 152 -23.97 -7.19 -0.36
C GLU A 152 -23.50 -5.72 -0.44
N SER A 153 -23.23 -5.07 0.69
CA SER A 153 -22.69 -3.71 0.74
C SER A 153 -21.26 -3.58 0.22
N PHE A 154 -20.56 -4.70 0.06
CA PHE A 154 -19.15 -4.77 -0.36
C PHE A 154 -18.95 -5.46 -1.71
N LEU A 155 -20.02 -5.64 -2.49
CA LEU A 155 -19.90 -6.19 -3.83
C LEU A 155 -19.08 -5.25 -4.72
N PRO A 156 -18.17 -5.79 -5.55
CA PRO A 156 -17.48 -4.97 -6.55
C PRO A 156 -18.52 -4.33 -7.50
N PRO A 157 -18.17 -3.21 -8.16
CA PRO A 157 -19.03 -2.66 -9.21
C PRO A 157 -19.43 -3.77 -10.17
N SER A 158 -20.73 -3.91 -10.46
CA SER A 158 -21.23 -4.91 -11.40
C SER A 158 -20.44 -4.79 -12.69
N ASP A 159 -19.81 -5.88 -13.12
CA ASP A 159 -19.11 -5.92 -14.41
C ASP A 159 -20.08 -5.39 -15.48
N MET A 160 -19.77 -4.23 -16.07
CA MET A 160 -20.46 -3.78 -17.26
C MET A 160 -20.08 -4.80 -18.34
N ASN A 161 -20.97 -5.75 -18.62
CA ASN A 161 -20.86 -6.64 -19.76
C ASN A 161 -20.59 -5.77 -21.00
N ASN A 162 -19.36 -5.84 -21.52
CA ASN A 162 -19.02 -5.30 -22.83
C ASN A 162 -19.63 -6.23 -23.89
N ASP A 163 -20.94 -6.13 -24.07
CA ASP A 163 -21.61 -6.60 -25.28
C ASP A 163 -21.42 -5.52 -26.34
N HIS A 164 -20.31 -5.53 -27.09
CA HIS A 164 -20.18 -4.93 -28.44
C HIS A 164 -19.25 -5.80 -29.29
#